data_AF-A0A4X1VF62-F1
#
_entry.id   AF-A0A4X1VF62-F1
#
_cell.length_a   1.000
_cell.length_b   1.000
_cell.length_c   1.000
_cell.angle_alpha   90.00
_cell.angle_beta   90.00
_cell.angle_gamma   90.00
#
_symmetry.space_group_name_H-M   'P 1'
#
loop_
_entity.id
_entity.type
_entity.pdbx_description
1 polymer ?
#
loop_
_entity_poly.entity_id
_entity_poly.type
_entity_poly.pdbx_seq_one_letter_code
_entity_poly.pdbx_strand_id
1 'polypeptide(L)'
;MAHAPSEIQPVSPKDAPTGSESSITSPRCDNSITGDLDLRSQIEETAFRALSEGSLIKKPCRTLCASEPDEDDDFLPLPFPRKLWKTAESDHFKSTWWEANGTLIVINEERVKKEVLERKSPFRIFETESMKSLV
;
A
#
# COMPACT_ATOMS: atom_id res chain seq x y z
N MET A 1 -37.09 -27.09 -40.41
CA MET A 1 -36.81 -28.21 -39.50
C MET A 1 -35.32 -28.51 -39.63
N ALA A 2 -34.50 -28.04 -38.69
CA ALA A 2 -33.04 -28.20 -38.72
C ALA A 2 -32.65 -29.43 -37.89
N HIS A 3 -31.83 -30.32 -38.46
CA HIS A 3 -31.26 -31.46 -37.75
C HIS A 3 -29.74 -31.51 -37.95
N ALA A 4 -29.04 -31.32 -36.81
CA ALA A 4 -27.75 -31.84 -36.31
C ALA A 4 -26.50 -31.95 -37.23
N PRO A 5 -25.29 -31.62 -36.71
CA PRO A 5 -24.02 -32.16 -37.17
C PRO A 5 -23.59 -33.41 -36.37
N SER A 6 -22.99 -34.38 -37.05
CA SER A 6 -22.44 -35.62 -36.46
C SER A 6 -21.03 -35.43 -35.89
N GLU A 7 -20.84 -35.97 -34.68
CA GLU A 7 -19.59 -36.28 -33.97
C GLU A 7 -19.26 -37.78 -34.16
N ILE A 8 -18.00 -38.14 -34.43
CA ILE A 8 -17.34 -39.45 -34.17
C ILE A 8 -15.81 -39.12 -34.09
N GLN A 9 -15.11 -39.09 -32.94
CA GLN A 9 -14.68 -40.14 -31.97
C GLN A 9 -13.25 -40.72 -32.27
N PRO A 10 -12.55 -41.33 -31.28
CA PRO A 10 -11.13 -41.15 -30.91
C PRO A 10 -10.22 -42.38 -31.15
N VAL A 11 -8.89 -42.25 -31.01
CA VAL A 11 -7.91 -43.32 -30.64
C VAL A 11 -6.59 -42.60 -30.24
N SER A 12 -6.09 -42.56 -28.99
CA SER A 12 -5.62 -43.55 -27.98
C SER A 12 -4.08 -43.84 -28.05
N PRO A 13 -3.39 -44.01 -26.90
CA PRO A 13 -1.96 -43.73 -26.69
C PRO A 13 -1.06 -44.97 -26.80
N LYS A 14 0.25 -44.76 -26.87
CA LYS A 14 1.22 -45.86 -26.75
C LYS A 14 2.41 -45.47 -25.87
N ASP A 15 2.40 -46.03 -24.67
CA ASP A 15 3.51 -46.08 -23.72
C ASP A 15 4.36 -47.35 -23.90
N ALA A 16 5.59 -47.26 -23.35
CA ALA A 16 6.33 -48.29 -22.60
C ALA A 16 7.55 -48.98 -23.30
N PRO A 17 8.49 -49.59 -22.51
CA PRO A 17 9.80 -48.99 -22.21
C PRO A 17 10.99 -49.99 -22.26
N THR A 18 12.24 -49.52 -22.35
CA THR A 18 13.48 -50.31 -22.05
C THR A 18 14.62 -49.27 -22.00
N GLY A 19 15.31 -48.96 -20.91
CA GLY A 19 15.95 -49.81 -19.91
C GLY A 19 17.46 -49.56 -20.03
N SER A 20 18.05 -48.78 -19.13
CA SER A 20 19.48 -48.89 -18.75
C SER A 20 19.80 -47.89 -17.65
N GLU A 21 20.15 -48.45 -16.50
CA GLU A 21 20.66 -47.75 -15.33
C GLU A 21 22.02 -47.12 -15.67
N SER A 22 22.13 -45.82 -15.43
CA SER A 22 23.41 -45.14 -15.30
C SER A 22 23.24 -44.24 -14.09
N SER A 23 23.87 -44.67 -12.99
CA SER A 23 23.91 -43.94 -11.74
C SER A 23 24.66 -42.63 -11.99
N ILE A 24 23.91 -41.54 -12.18
CA ILE A 24 24.50 -40.20 -12.21
C ILE A 24 24.61 -39.78 -10.75
N THR A 25 25.77 -40.07 -10.16
CA THR A 25 26.26 -39.38 -8.97
C THR A 25 25.94 -37.90 -9.13
N SER A 26 25.02 -37.39 -8.30
CA SER A 26 24.70 -35.96 -8.29
C SER A 26 26.01 -35.18 -8.16
N PRO A 27 26.31 -34.20 -9.03
CA PRO A 27 27.40 -33.31 -8.75
C PRO A 27 27.01 -32.59 -7.46
N ARG A 28 27.74 -32.90 -6.40
CA ARG A 28 27.70 -32.15 -5.15
C ARG A 28 28.14 -30.73 -5.47
N CYS A 29 27.17 -29.91 -5.87
CA CYS A 29 27.31 -28.49 -5.84
C CYS A 29 27.17 -28.11 -4.37
N ASP A 30 28.30 -27.94 -3.70
CA ASP A 30 28.35 -27.15 -2.48
C ASP A 30 28.13 -25.70 -2.94
N ASN A 31 26.88 -25.29 -3.05
CA ASN A 31 26.51 -23.94 -3.41
C ASN A 31 27.06 -23.05 -2.29
N SER A 32 28.11 -22.29 -2.59
CA SER A 32 28.61 -21.21 -1.75
C SER A 32 27.52 -20.14 -1.63
N ILE A 33 26.57 -20.36 -0.72
CA ILE A 33 25.51 -19.41 -0.31
C ILE A 33 26.11 -18.05 0.07
N THR A 34 27.41 -18.02 0.40
CA THR A 34 28.18 -16.82 0.76
C THR A 34 28.44 -15.87 -0.42
N GLY A 35 28.55 -16.35 -1.66
CA GLY A 35 28.95 -15.50 -2.81
C GLY A 35 27.81 -14.70 -3.45
N ASP A 36 26.57 -15.22 -3.38
CA ASP A 36 25.39 -14.58 -3.99
C ASP A 36 24.84 -13.43 -3.13
N LEU A 37 24.96 -13.55 -1.81
CA LEU A 37 24.60 -12.48 -0.86
C LEU A 37 25.48 -11.23 -1.03
N ASP A 38 26.76 -11.44 -1.35
CA ASP A 38 27.73 -10.35 -1.55
C ASP A 38 27.42 -9.54 -2.81
N LEU A 39 27.04 -10.22 -3.90
CA LEU A 39 26.63 -9.56 -5.14
C LEU A 39 25.34 -8.74 -4.95
N ARG A 40 24.36 -9.30 -4.23
CA ARG A 40 23.11 -8.60 -3.93
C ARG A 40 23.35 -7.35 -3.07
N SER A 41 24.21 -7.46 -2.05
CA SER A 41 24.60 -6.33 -1.20
C SER A 41 25.30 -5.24 -2.01
N GLN A 42 26.19 -5.61 -2.92
CA GLN A 42 26.94 -4.66 -3.75
C GLN A 42 26.03 -3.90 -4.72
N ILE A 43 25.03 -4.56 -5.32
CA ILE A 43 24.03 -3.93 -6.21
C ILE A 43 23.14 -2.95 -5.45
N GLU A 44 22.70 -3.34 -4.26
CA GLU A 44 21.88 -2.48 -3.39
C GLU A 44 22.67 -1.23 -2.96
N GLU A 45 23.92 -1.39 -2.52
CA GLU A 45 24.80 -0.26 -2.16
C GLU A 45 25.03 0.70 -3.34
N THR A 46 25.31 0.17 -4.53
CA THR A 46 25.52 1.02 -5.73
C THR A 46 24.25 1.77 -6.13
N ALA A 47 23.07 1.17 -5.98
CA ALA A 47 21.80 1.86 -6.20
C ALA A 47 21.59 3.02 -5.20
N PHE A 48 21.90 2.82 -3.91
CA PHE A 48 21.81 3.88 -2.92
C PHE A 48 22.80 5.02 -3.16
N ARG A 49 24.03 4.72 -3.55
CA ARG A 49 25.03 5.73 -3.92
C ARG A 49 24.55 6.58 -5.09
N ALA A 50 24.06 5.95 -6.16
CA ALA A 50 23.53 6.65 -7.34
C ALA A 50 22.38 7.61 -6.99
N LEU A 51 21.49 7.22 -6.07
CA LEU A 51 20.38 8.08 -5.61
C LEU A 51 20.86 9.25 -4.75
N SER A 52 21.88 9.04 -3.92
CA SER A 52 22.41 10.08 -3.04
C SER A 52 23.28 11.12 -3.75
N GLU A 53 24.04 10.72 -4.76
CA GLU A 53 24.98 11.60 -5.46
C GLU A 53 24.29 12.52 -6.49
N GLY A 54 23.14 12.11 -7.04
CA GLY A 54 22.36 12.89 -8.01
C GLY A 54 21.29 13.80 -7.40
N SER A 55 20.94 13.64 -6.12
CA SER A 55 19.82 14.36 -5.51
C SER A 55 20.27 15.60 -4.74
N LEU A 56 20.80 16.59 -5.45
CA LEU A 56 20.82 17.99 -4.98
C LEU A 56 19.58 18.74 -5.49
N ILE A 57 18.41 18.13 -5.37
CA ILE A 57 17.16 18.88 -5.51
C ILE A 57 17.01 19.64 -4.19
N LYS A 58 17.54 20.87 -4.18
CA LYS A 58 17.18 21.89 -3.19
C LYS A 58 15.68 22.11 -3.27
N LYS A 59 14.95 21.25 -2.57
CA LYS A 59 13.53 21.45 -2.28
C LYS A 59 13.45 22.81 -1.58
N PRO A 60 12.51 23.71 -1.95
CA PRO A 60 12.37 24.97 -1.25
C PRO A 60 12.16 24.68 0.24
N CYS A 61 13.19 24.93 1.05
CA CYS A 61 13.08 24.84 2.51
C CYS A 61 12.19 26.00 2.94
N ARG A 62 10.88 25.74 3.05
CA ARG A 62 10.01 26.58 3.85
C ARG A 62 10.50 26.43 5.28
N THR A 63 11.06 27.50 5.83
CA THR A 63 11.45 27.60 7.23
C THR A 63 10.22 27.32 8.08
N LEU A 64 10.06 26.07 8.50
CA LEU A 64 9.18 25.71 9.60
C LEU A 64 9.97 26.04 10.87
N CYS A 65 9.66 27.21 11.44
CA CYS A 65 9.99 27.47 12.82
C CYS A 65 9.35 26.34 13.63
N ALA A 66 10.17 25.54 14.31
CA ALA A 66 9.71 24.45 15.15
C ALA A 66 8.99 25.03 16.37
N SER A 67 7.72 25.35 16.22
CA SER A 67 6.74 25.10 17.27
C SER A 67 6.33 23.64 17.15
N GLU A 68 6.22 22.94 18.28
CA GLU A 68 5.53 21.64 18.35
C GLU A 68 4.29 21.73 17.46
N PRO A 69 4.13 20.85 16.45
CA PRO A 69 2.97 20.93 15.58
C PRO A 69 1.76 20.73 16.49
N ASP A 70 0.93 21.75 16.60
CA ASP A 70 -0.43 21.55 17.04
C ASP A 70 -0.98 20.48 16.11
N GLU A 71 -1.48 19.36 16.65
CA GLU A 71 -1.75 18.16 15.84
C GLU A 71 -2.79 18.44 14.73
N ASP A 72 -3.49 19.57 14.84
CA ASP A 72 -4.48 20.06 13.90
C ASP A 72 -3.88 20.86 12.70
N ASP A 73 -2.66 21.42 12.80
CA ASP A 73 -1.99 22.14 11.69
C ASP A 73 -1.62 21.19 10.53
N ASP A 74 -1.47 19.91 10.83
CA ASP A 74 -1.16 18.87 9.85
C ASP A 74 -2.31 18.55 8.89
N PHE A 75 -3.55 18.95 9.19
CA PHE A 75 -4.69 18.65 8.31
C PHE A 75 -4.74 19.55 7.09
N LEU A 76 -4.36 20.83 7.20
CA LEU A 76 -4.50 21.82 6.13
C LEU A 76 -3.96 21.36 4.77
N PRO A 77 -2.74 20.79 4.65
CA PRO A 77 -2.21 20.34 3.36
C PRO A 77 -2.78 19.00 2.87
N LEU A 78 -3.59 18.29 3.67
CA LEU A 78 -4.06 16.96 3.32
C LEU A 78 -5.28 16.99 2.39
N PRO A 79 -5.34 16.12 1.38
CA PRO A 79 -6.55 15.92 0.60
C PRO A 79 -7.65 15.29 1.47
N PHE A 80 -8.91 15.44 1.05
CA PHE A 80 -10.09 14.99 1.78
C PHE A 80 -9.98 13.55 2.35
N PRO A 81 -9.62 12.51 1.57
CA PRO A 81 -9.56 11.16 2.11
C PRO A 81 -8.52 10.99 3.22
N ARG A 82 -7.38 11.68 3.11
CA ARG A 82 -6.32 11.65 4.13
C ARG A 82 -6.72 12.40 5.39
N LYS A 83 -7.45 13.51 5.25
CA LYS A 83 -8.04 14.22 6.40
C LYS A 83 -8.96 13.29 7.17
N LEU A 84 -9.92 12.66 6.48
CA LEU A 84 -10.87 11.74 7.11
C LEU A 84 -10.19 10.55 7.76
N TRP A 85 -9.18 9.95 7.10
CA TRP A 85 -8.38 8.86 7.67
C TRP A 85 -7.71 9.27 8.98
N LYS A 86 -7.00 10.40 9.00
CA LYS A 86 -6.30 10.90 10.18
C LYS A 86 -7.29 11.30 11.29
N THR A 87 -8.46 11.83 10.94
CA THR A 87 -9.55 12.11 11.90
C THR A 87 -10.07 10.83 12.56
N ALA A 88 -10.23 9.73 11.81
CA ALA A 88 -10.68 8.45 12.36
C ALA A 88 -9.61 7.69 13.16
N GLU A 89 -8.34 7.93 12.86
CA GLU A 89 -7.18 7.36 13.57
C GLU A 89 -6.86 8.13 14.86
N SER A 90 -7.19 9.43 14.89
CA SER A 90 -7.00 10.26 16.07
C SER A 90 -8.05 9.98 17.14
N ASP A 91 -7.60 9.86 18.38
CA ASP A 91 -8.47 9.76 19.55
C ASP A 91 -9.15 11.08 19.94
N HIS A 92 -8.82 12.19 19.26
CA HIS A 92 -9.35 13.52 19.58
C HIS A 92 -10.83 13.66 19.26
N PHE A 93 -11.32 12.87 18.30
CA PHE A 93 -12.71 12.95 17.82
C PHE A 93 -13.44 11.68 18.21
N LYS A 94 -14.47 11.80 19.06
CA LYS A 94 -15.30 10.67 19.46
C LYS A 94 -16.47 10.45 18.49
N SER A 95 -16.50 11.24 17.42
CA SER A 95 -17.50 11.22 16.37
C SER A 95 -17.10 10.40 15.16
N THR A 96 -15.82 10.04 15.03
CA THR A 96 -15.30 9.21 13.93
C THR A 96 -14.39 8.13 14.51
N TRP A 97 -14.60 6.88 14.12
CA TRP A 97 -13.74 5.77 14.54
C TRP A 97 -13.74 4.67 13.49
N TRP A 98 -12.72 3.82 13.54
CA TRP A 98 -12.68 2.60 12.75
C TRP A 98 -13.66 1.57 13.30
N GLU A 99 -14.42 0.92 12.42
CA GLU A 99 -15.13 -0.30 12.76
C GLU A 99 -14.14 -1.36 13.27
N ALA A 100 -14.60 -2.35 14.05
CA ALA A 100 -13.74 -3.35 14.69
C ALA A 100 -12.81 -4.11 13.71
N ASN A 101 -13.19 -4.22 12.44
CA ASN A 101 -12.41 -4.85 11.38
C ASN A 101 -11.40 -3.91 10.69
N GLY A 102 -11.38 -2.61 11.03
CA GLY A 102 -10.55 -1.59 10.40
C GLY A 102 -10.84 -1.33 8.91
N THR A 103 -11.97 -1.81 8.39
CA THR A 103 -12.31 -1.71 6.96
C THR A 103 -13.18 -0.50 6.65
N LEU A 104 -14.02 -0.10 7.61
CA LEU A 104 -14.95 1.01 7.47
C LEU A 104 -14.71 2.07 8.53
N ILE A 105 -14.90 3.33 8.14
CA ILE A 105 -14.94 4.46 9.07
C ILE A 105 -16.40 4.71 9.44
N VAL A 106 -16.70 4.64 10.73
CA VAL A 106 -18.00 4.97 11.29
C VAL A 106 -18.02 6.44 11.67
N ILE A 107 -19.05 7.17 11.21
CA ILE A 107 -19.23 8.59 11.46
C ILE A 107 -20.56 8.82 12.17
N ASN A 108 -20.51 9.41 13.36
CA ASN A 108 -21.70 9.89 14.06
C ASN A 108 -22.05 11.30 13.57
N GLU A 109 -23.10 11.41 12.76
CA GLU A 109 -23.52 12.65 12.09
C GLU A 109 -23.74 13.81 13.07
N GLU A 110 -24.43 13.58 14.18
CA GLU A 110 -24.76 14.64 15.14
C GLU A 110 -23.52 15.19 15.85
N ARG A 111 -22.56 14.32 16.14
CA ARG A 111 -21.35 14.68 16.88
C ARG A 111 -20.27 15.25 15.98
N VAL A 112 -20.07 14.70 14.79
CA VAL A 112 -19.02 15.15 13.88
C VAL A 112 -19.27 16.57 13.38
N LYS A 113 -20.54 16.99 13.30
CA LYS A 113 -20.86 18.37 12.95
C LYS A 113 -20.24 19.35 13.96
N LYS A 114 -20.48 19.13 15.27
CA LYS A 114 -19.98 20.00 16.34
C LYS A 114 -18.48 19.82 16.58
N GLU A 115 -18.02 18.58 16.57
CA GLU A 115 -16.63 18.28 16.86
C GLU A 115 -15.75 18.69 15.69
N VAL A 116 -16.06 18.32 14.45
CA VAL A 116 -15.14 18.40 13.31
C VAL A 116 -15.50 19.51 12.31
N LEU A 117 -16.77 19.64 11.92
CA LEU A 117 -17.18 20.55 10.84
C LEU A 117 -17.35 22.01 11.29
N GLU A 118 -17.81 22.24 12.51
CA GLU A 118 -18.03 23.58 13.09
C GLU A 118 -16.74 24.21 13.68
N ARG A 119 -15.59 23.53 13.56
CA ARG A 119 -14.31 24.09 13.99
C ARG A 119 -13.95 25.34 13.18
N LYS A 120 -13.62 26.40 13.90
CA LYS A 120 -13.17 27.66 13.32
C LYS A 120 -11.67 27.64 13.08
N SER A 121 -11.23 28.47 12.13
CA SER A 121 -9.80 28.75 11.90
C SER A 121 -9.10 29.14 13.22
N PRO A 122 -7.87 28.66 13.48
CA PRO A 122 -7.00 27.86 12.61
C PRO A 122 -7.28 26.34 12.61
N PHE A 123 -8.02 25.82 13.59
CA PHE A 123 -8.22 24.38 13.81
C PHE A 123 -9.25 23.72 12.87
N ARG A 124 -9.51 24.33 11.71
CA ARG A 124 -10.52 23.87 10.77
C ARG A 124 -9.96 22.72 9.93
N ILE A 125 -10.52 21.53 10.12
CA ILE A 125 -10.06 20.32 9.42
C ILE A 125 -10.60 20.29 7.98
N PHE A 126 -11.91 20.46 7.81
CA PHE A 126 -12.58 20.46 6.51
C PHE A 126 -13.05 21.85 6.11
N GLU A 127 -13.02 22.14 4.82
CA GLU A 127 -13.48 23.43 4.28
C GLU A 127 -15.01 23.57 4.24
N THR A 128 -15.74 22.53 4.66
CA THR A 128 -17.20 22.51 4.71
C THR A 128 -17.70 22.42 6.14
N GLU A 129 -18.87 23.00 6.40
CA GLU A 129 -19.58 22.92 7.68
C GLU A 129 -20.81 22.00 7.61
N SER A 130 -21.02 21.36 6.46
CA SER A 130 -22.22 20.58 6.16
C SER A 130 -21.91 19.10 6.02
N MET A 131 -22.69 18.25 6.69
CA MET A 131 -22.61 16.80 6.55
C MET A 131 -22.81 16.35 5.10
N LYS A 132 -23.74 16.98 4.38
CA LYS A 132 -24.06 16.65 2.98
C LYS A 132 -22.92 16.90 1.99
N SER A 133 -21.92 17.65 2.40
CA SER A 133 -20.72 17.92 1.60
C SER A 133 -19.54 17.04 2.03
N LEU A 134 -19.67 16.37 3.18
CA LEU A 134 -18.71 15.38 3.67
C LEU A 134 -18.99 14.00 3.07
N VAL A 135 -20.27 13.65 2.92
CA VAL A 135 -20.79 12.40 2.33
C VAL A 135 -21.07 12.59 0.85
#